data_AF-A0A1Z9E9Q7-F1
#
_entry.id   AF-A0A1Z9E9Q7-F1
#
_cell.length_a   1.000
_cell.length_b   1.000
_cell.length_c   1.000
_cell.angle_alpha   90.00
_cell.angle_beta   90.00
_cell.angle_gamma   90.00
#
_symmetry.space_group_name_H-M   'P 1'
#
loop_
_entity.id
_entity.type
_entity.pdbx_description
1 polymer ?
#
loop_
_entity_poly.entity_id
_entity_poly.type
_entity_poly.pdbx_seq_one_letter_code
_entity_poly.pdbx_strand_id
1 'polypeptide(L)'
;ADASLQIDYRYYADSWGTDSHTLELGWAQNSRLGLVTPYLRYYSQRQADFYQVIAATDSPHYADDYRLSSYGAMTAGARWSMSVSAQWTVQLEAERYVSKNSWGLYGGEEAPALVDFWRTSINVTWRFD
;
A
#
# COMPACT_ATOMS: atom_id res chain seq x y z
N ALA A 1 22.25 -20.38 -0.77
CA ALA A 1 21.87 -18.97 -0.86
C ALA A 1 20.64 -18.81 0.02
N ASP A 2 20.69 -17.89 0.97
CA ASP A 2 19.64 -17.77 1.99
C ASP A 2 18.53 -16.88 1.47
N ALA A 3 17.29 -17.35 1.60
CA ALA A 3 16.10 -16.63 1.18
C ALA A 3 14.97 -16.86 2.19
N SER A 4 14.08 -15.87 2.32
CA SER A 4 12.89 -15.96 3.15
C SER A 4 11.66 -15.46 2.40
N LEU A 5 10.56 -16.22 2.54
CA LEU A 5 9.24 -15.76 2.18
C LEU A 5 8.60 -15.09 3.39
N GLN A 6 8.07 -13.89 3.20
CA GLN A 6 7.30 -13.15 4.19
C GLN A 6 5.87 -12.96 3.69
N ILE A 7 4.91 -13.15 4.59
CA ILE A 7 3.48 -12.97 4.34
C ILE A 7 2.94 -12.10 5.47
N ASP A 8 2.38 -10.95 5.11
CA ASP A 8 1.78 -10.02 6.06
C ASP A 8 0.30 -9.85 5.75
N TYR A 9 -0.54 -9.97 6.77
CA TYR A 9 -1.95 -9.64 6.70
C TYR A 9 -2.29 -8.60 7.75
N ARG A 10 -2.99 -7.54 7.34
CA ARG A 10 -3.49 -6.49 8.22
C ARG A 10 -4.97 -6.26 7.97
N TYR A 11 -5.73 -6.25 9.05
CA TYR A 11 -7.11 -5.78 9.08
C TYR A 11 -7.15 -4.42 9.80
N TYR A 12 -7.97 -3.51 9.28
CA TYR A 12 -8.27 -2.21 9.90
C TYR A 12 -9.79 -1.99 9.89
N ALA A 13 -10.31 -1.36 10.94
CA ALA A 13 -11.69 -0.92 10.99
C ALA A 13 -11.83 0.30 11.92
N ASP A 14 -12.80 1.17 11.63
CA ASP A 14 -13.15 2.31 12.46
C ASP A 14 -14.67 2.50 12.65
N SER A 15 -15.02 3.47 13.49
CA SER A 15 -16.41 3.81 13.83
C SER A 15 -17.16 4.57 12.73
N TRP A 16 -16.49 4.96 11.65
CA TRP A 16 -17.11 5.62 10.49
C TRP A 16 -17.51 4.62 9.40
N GLY A 17 -17.45 3.33 9.72
CA GLY A 17 -17.76 2.28 8.78
C GLY A 17 -16.68 2.06 7.74
N THR A 18 -15.46 2.59 7.89
CA THR A 18 -14.37 2.14 7.02
C THR A 18 -13.77 0.88 7.61
N ASP A 19 -13.62 -0.16 6.78
CA ASP A 19 -12.75 -1.29 7.11
C ASP A 19 -11.95 -1.71 5.88
N SER A 20 -10.79 -2.29 6.12
CA SER A 20 -9.88 -2.67 5.05
C SER A 20 -9.04 -3.90 5.36
N HIS A 21 -8.64 -4.56 4.29
CA HIS A 21 -7.79 -5.73 4.27
C HIS A 21 -6.54 -5.41 3.46
N THR A 22 -5.37 -5.68 4.02
CA THR A 22 -4.09 -5.64 3.31
C THR A 22 -3.44 -7.01 3.39
N LEU A 23 -3.05 -7.57 2.24
CA LEU A 23 -2.24 -8.78 2.15
C LEU A 23 -0.98 -8.46 1.35
N GLU A 24 0.19 -8.75 1.91
CA GLU A 24 1.47 -8.61 1.22
C GLU A 24 2.24 -9.94 1.20
N LEU A 25 2.87 -10.22 0.06
CA LEU A 25 3.79 -11.33 -0.15
C LEU A 25 5.13 -10.76 -0.58
N GLY A 26 6.20 -11.06 0.18
CA GLY A 26 7.56 -10.60 -0.11
C GLY A 26 8.55 -11.75 -0.15
N TRP A 27 9.47 -11.75 -1.13
CA TRP A 27 10.55 -12.73 -1.23
C TRP A 27 11.90 -12.06 -1.02
N ALA A 28 12.49 -12.21 0.17
CA ALA A 28 13.79 -11.65 0.49
C ALA A 28 14.90 -12.63 0.04
N GLN A 29 15.71 -12.21 -0.92
CA GLN A 29 16.84 -12.97 -1.46
C GLN A 29 18.16 -12.28 -1.16
N ASN A 30 19.02 -12.94 -0.37
CA ASN A 30 20.40 -12.47 -0.19
C ASN A 30 21.25 -12.77 -1.45
N SER A 31 22.07 -11.80 -1.83
CA SER A 31 23.02 -11.90 -2.94
C SER A 31 24.33 -11.18 -2.62
N ARG A 32 25.34 -11.31 -3.49
CA ARG A 32 26.61 -10.56 -3.36
C ARG A 32 26.44 -9.05 -3.49
N LEU A 33 25.34 -8.60 -4.10
CA LEU A 33 25.04 -7.18 -4.33
C LEU A 33 24.12 -6.61 -3.24
N GLY A 34 23.79 -7.38 -2.20
CA GLY A 34 22.85 -6.99 -1.15
C GLY A 34 21.56 -7.83 -1.15
N LEU A 35 20.60 -7.40 -0.35
CA LEU A 35 19.29 -8.03 -0.18
C LEU A 35 18.30 -7.44 -1.20
N VAL A 36 17.70 -8.28 -2.02
CA VAL A 36 16.63 -7.88 -2.94
C VAL A 36 15.33 -8.52 -2.48
N THR A 37 14.27 -7.72 -2.37
CA THR A 37 12.95 -8.14 -1.92
C THR A 37 11.87 -7.65 -2.89
N PRO A 38 11.56 -8.39 -3.97
CA PRO A 38 10.29 -8.19 -4.69
C PRO A 38 9.11 -8.47 -3.77
N TYR A 39 8.03 -7.72 -3.97
CA TYR A 39 6.78 -7.92 -3.24
C TYR A 39 5.56 -7.60 -4.10
N LEU A 40 4.44 -8.22 -3.72
CA LEU A 40 3.10 -7.94 -4.21
C LEU A 40 2.21 -7.64 -3.01
N ARG A 41 1.41 -6.57 -3.10
CA ARG A 41 0.43 -6.19 -2.07
C ARG A 41 -0.95 -6.01 -2.68
N TYR A 42 -1.94 -6.64 -2.09
CA TYR A 42 -3.36 -6.40 -2.35
C TYR A 42 -3.96 -5.61 -1.20
N TYR A 43 -4.76 -4.59 -1.54
CA TYR A 43 -5.52 -3.77 -0.61
C TYR A 43 -6.99 -3.77 -1.03
N SER A 44 -7.91 -3.85 -0.08
CA SER A 44 -9.34 -3.64 -0.31
C SER A 44 -9.93 -2.84 0.85
N GLN A 45 -10.76 -1.85 0.52
CA GLN A 45 -11.42 -0.98 1.50
C GLN A 45 -12.91 -0.85 1.20
N ARG A 46 -13.73 -0.83 2.25
CA ARG A 46 -15.13 -0.42 2.21
C ARG A 46 -15.24 1.10 2.35
N GLN A 47 -16.20 1.71 1.66
CA GLN A 47 -16.44 3.14 1.79
C GLN A 47 -16.88 3.51 3.21
N ALA A 48 -16.55 4.74 3.64
CA ALA A 48 -17.10 5.31 4.86
C ALA A 48 -18.62 5.51 4.74
N ASP A 49 -19.34 5.47 5.87
CA ASP A 49 -20.81 5.53 5.90
C ASP A 49 -21.38 6.83 5.32
N PHE A 50 -20.59 7.91 5.35
CA PHE A 50 -20.98 9.24 4.86
C PHE A 50 -20.38 9.59 3.48
N TYR A 51 -19.69 8.64 2.83
CA TYR A 51 -19.16 8.85 1.50
C TYR A 51 -20.25 8.73 0.43
N GLN A 52 -20.31 9.72 -0.46
CA GLN A 52 -21.11 9.69 -1.69
C GLN A 52 -20.34 10.42 -2.80
N VAL A 53 -20.49 9.99 -4.06
CA VAL A 53 -19.84 10.65 -5.21
C VAL A 53 -20.28 12.11 -5.34
N ILE A 54 -21.54 12.40 -4.98
CA ILE A 54 -22.05 13.76 -4.81
C ILE A 54 -22.46 13.90 -3.35
N ALA A 55 -21.75 14.74 -2.60
CA ALA A 55 -22.01 14.91 -1.19
C ALA A 55 -23.43 15.44 -0.91
N ALA A 56 -24.18 14.70 -0.09
CA ALA A 56 -25.47 15.14 0.48
C ALA A 56 -25.22 16.19 1.58
N THR A 57 -25.13 17.47 1.19
CA THR A 57 -24.74 18.58 2.08
C THR A 57 -25.78 18.93 3.16
N ASP A 58 -26.95 18.30 3.12
CA ASP A 58 -28.01 18.35 4.13
C ASP A 58 -27.84 17.30 5.25
N SER A 59 -26.92 16.35 5.09
CA SER A 59 -26.56 15.36 6.12
C SER A 59 -25.60 15.96 7.17
N PRO A 60 -25.69 15.55 8.45
CA PRO A 60 -24.74 15.96 9.48
C PRO A 60 -23.29 15.52 9.19
N HIS A 61 -23.11 14.45 8.43
CA HIS A 61 -21.82 13.98 7.94
C HIS A 61 -21.92 13.69 6.44
N TYR A 62 -21.00 14.26 5.66
CA TYR A 62 -20.91 14.03 4.22
C TYR A 62 -19.46 14.19 3.77
N ALA A 63 -19.07 13.43 2.76
CA ALA A 63 -17.82 13.64 2.04
C ALA A 63 -17.92 13.07 0.63
N ASP A 64 -17.35 13.80 -0.32
CA ASP A 64 -17.11 13.37 -1.70
C ASP A 64 -15.63 13.07 -1.97
N ASP A 65 -14.81 13.01 -0.91
CA ASP A 65 -13.41 12.62 -0.99
C ASP A 65 -13.27 11.17 -1.42
N TYR A 66 -12.76 10.96 -2.63
CA TYR A 66 -12.58 9.64 -3.26
C TYR A 66 -11.76 8.66 -2.41
N ARG A 67 -10.92 9.13 -1.48
CA ARG A 67 -10.15 8.25 -0.58
C ARG A 67 -11.03 7.49 0.40
N LEU A 68 -12.25 7.97 0.62
CA LEU A 68 -13.25 7.36 1.48
C LEU A 68 -14.19 6.42 0.71
N SER A 69 -14.00 6.24 -0.60
CA SER A 69 -14.77 5.30 -1.42
C SER A 69 -14.39 3.84 -1.16
N SER A 70 -15.18 2.92 -1.71
CA SER A 70 -14.80 1.51 -1.77
C SER A 70 -13.92 1.28 -2.98
N TYR A 71 -12.81 0.57 -2.78
CA TYR A 71 -11.92 0.21 -3.86
C TYR A 71 -11.00 -0.95 -3.48
N GLY A 72 -10.45 -1.59 -4.50
CA GLY A 72 -9.29 -2.47 -4.37
C GLY A 72 -8.07 -1.86 -5.06
N ALA A 73 -6.89 -2.27 -4.60
CA ALA A 73 -5.64 -1.88 -5.21
C ALA A 73 -4.61 -3.01 -5.21
N MET A 74 -3.78 -3.02 -6.24
CA MET A 74 -2.66 -3.93 -6.40
C MET A 74 -1.37 -3.11 -6.48
N THR A 75 -0.38 -3.47 -5.67
CA THR A 75 0.97 -2.89 -5.70
C THR A 75 1.96 -3.98 -6.05
N ALA A 76 2.81 -3.70 -7.04
CA ALA A 76 3.97 -4.53 -7.33
C ALA A 76 5.23 -3.68 -7.17
N GLY A 77 6.18 -4.17 -6.37
CA GLY A 77 7.39 -3.41 -6.07
C GLY A 77 8.58 -4.30 -5.79
N ALA A 78 9.74 -3.66 -5.68
CA ALA A 78 10.96 -4.29 -5.24
C ALA A 78 11.77 -3.34 -4.37
N ARG A 79 12.31 -3.88 -3.28
CA ARG A 79 13.28 -3.20 -2.41
C ARG A 79 14.65 -3.82 -2.59
N TRP A 80 15.67 -2.98 -2.71
CA TRP A 80 17.07 -3.39 -2.66
C TRP A 80 17.74 -2.70 -1.47
N SER A 81 18.52 -3.45 -0.69
CA SER A 81 19.30 -2.93 0.42
C SER A 81 20.74 -3.43 0.36
N MET A 82 21.68 -2.50 0.51
CA MET A 82 23.12 -2.79 0.51
C MET A 82 23.82 -2.07 1.66
N SER A 83 24.58 -2.82 2.45
CA SER A 83 25.55 -2.26 3.39
C SER A 83 26.79 -1.83 2.62
N VAL A 84 27.02 -0.53 2.57
CA VAL A 84 28.17 0.07 1.86
C VAL A 84 29.43 0.02 2.75
N SER A 85 29.24 0.16 4.07
CA SER A 85 30.27 -0.04 5.09
C SER A 85 29.63 -0.48 6.41
N ALA A 86 30.42 -0.64 7.48
CA ALA A 86 29.91 -1.02 8.80
C ALA A 86 28.88 -0.04 9.39
N GLN A 87 28.89 1.22 8.95
CA GLN A 87 28.05 2.30 9.47
C GLN A 87 26.96 2.75 8.49
N TRP A 88 27.08 2.41 7.20
CA TRP A 88 26.25 2.97 6.14
C TRP A 88 25.48 1.89 5.40
N THR A 89 24.18 2.07 5.30
CA THR A 89 23.28 1.25 4.49
C THR A 89 22.49 2.14 3.54
N VAL A 90 22.42 1.73 2.27
CA VAL A 90 21.58 2.36 1.25
C VAL A 90 20.44 1.40 0.91
N GLN A 91 19.24 1.95 0.73
CA GLN A 91 18.09 1.21 0.23
C GLN A 91 17.42 1.97 -0.90
N LEU A 92 17.04 1.23 -1.93
CA LEU A 92 16.23 1.72 -3.04
C LEU A 92 14.94 0.92 -3.07
N GLU A 93 13.82 1.59 -3.28
CA GLU A 93 12.54 0.94 -3.48
C GLU A 93 11.84 1.57 -4.68
N ALA A 94 11.25 0.74 -5.54
CA ALA A 94 10.38 1.18 -6.61
C ALA A 94 9.12 0.32 -6.64
N GLU A 95 7.97 0.94 -6.81
CA GLU A 95 6.67 0.27 -6.88
C GLU A 95 5.73 0.91 -7.89
N ARG A 96 4.82 0.09 -8.42
CA ARG A 96 3.65 0.51 -9.20
C ARG A 96 2.39 0.14 -8.42
N TYR A 97 1.58 1.14 -8.13
CA TYR A 97 0.30 1.01 -7.45
C TYR A 97 -0.84 1.28 -8.43
N VAL A 98 -1.75 0.32 -8.63
CA VAL A 98 -2.94 0.45 -9.48
C VAL A 98 -4.19 0.26 -8.62
N SER A 99 -5.20 1.11 -8.77
CA SER A 99 -6.47 0.97 -8.04
C SER A 99 -7.70 0.94 -8.93
N LYS A 100 -8.71 0.16 -8.55
CA LYS A 100 -10.02 0.04 -9.22
C LYS A 100 -11.11 -0.29 -8.22
N ASN A 101 -12.31 0.26 -8.40
CA ASN A 101 -13.46 -0.09 -7.56
C ASN A 101 -13.79 -1.59 -7.63
N SER A 102 -13.83 -2.16 -8.85
CA SER A 102 -14.15 -3.57 -9.10
C SER A 102 -13.14 -4.60 -8.56
N TRP A 103 -11.99 -4.16 -8.04
CA TRP A 103 -11.03 -5.04 -7.37
C TRP A 103 -11.25 -5.10 -5.86
N GLY A 104 -12.20 -4.34 -5.31
CA GLY A 104 -12.56 -4.39 -3.91
C GLY A 104 -13.36 -5.65 -3.56
N LEU A 105 -13.24 -6.09 -2.31
CA LEU A 105 -14.10 -7.11 -1.69
C LEU A 105 -15.49 -6.57 -1.36
N TYR A 106 -15.66 -5.26 -1.40
CA TYR A 106 -16.88 -4.55 -1.07
C TYR A 106 -17.46 -3.89 -2.32
N GLY A 107 -18.79 -3.86 -2.42
CA GLY A 107 -19.49 -2.99 -3.35
C GLY A 107 -19.46 -1.54 -2.88
N GLY A 108 -19.99 -0.64 -3.70
CA GLY A 108 -20.13 0.78 -3.38
C GLY A 108 -19.98 1.63 -4.62
N GLU A 109 -20.04 2.94 -4.43
CA GLU A 109 -19.94 3.88 -5.54
C GLU A 109 -18.51 3.97 -6.06
N GLU A 110 -18.35 3.87 -7.39
CA GLU A 110 -17.05 4.04 -8.02
C GLU A 110 -16.63 5.50 -7.94
N ALA A 111 -15.55 5.76 -7.20
CA ALA A 111 -14.96 7.08 -7.15
C ALA A 111 -14.43 7.49 -8.53
N PRO A 112 -14.74 8.71 -9.01
CA PRO A 112 -14.31 9.17 -10.33
C PRO A 112 -12.79 9.44 -10.42
N ALA A 113 -12.08 9.43 -9.29
CA ALA A 113 -10.69 9.89 -9.19
C ALA A 113 -9.78 8.92 -8.42
N LEU A 114 -10.00 7.60 -8.57
CA LEU A 114 -9.01 6.62 -8.11
C LEU A 114 -7.67 6.86 -8.82
N VAL A 115 -6.57 6.80 -8.06
CA VAL A 115 -5.24 7.17 -8.55
C VAL A 115 -4.37 5.97 -8.82
N ASP A 116 -3.53 6.15 -9.84
CA ASP A 116 -2.55 5.19 -10.32
C ASP A 116 -1.19 5.90 -10.31
N PHE A 117 -0.20 5.31 -9.66
CA PHE A 117 1.10 5.97 -9.54
C PHE A 117 2.27 4.99 -9.51
N TRP A 118 3.43 5.55 -9.82
CA TRP A 118 4.72 4.96 -9.48
C TRP A 118 5.29 5.69 -8.28
N ARG A 119 5.91 4.96 -7.36
CA ARG A 119 6.68 5.54 -6.25
C ARG A 119 8.09 4.97 -6.30
N THR A 120 9.07 5.86 -6.16
CA THR A 120 10.46 5.48 -5.93
C THR A 120 10.93 6.13 -4.64
N SER A 121 11.70 5.41 -3.84
CA SER A 121 12.23 5.89 -2.56
C SER A 121 13.70 5.51 -2.43
N ILE A 122 14.48 6.45 -1.89
CA ILE A 122 15.90 6.26 -1.58
C ILE A 122 16.06 6.51 -0.09
N ASN A 123 16.60 5.53 0.62
CA ASN A 123 16.86 5.64 2.05
C ASN A 123 18.37 5.47 2.29
N VAL A 124 18.96 6.39 3.04
CA VAL A 124 20.35 6.30 3.50
C VAL A 124 20.31 6.24 5.02
N THR A 125 20.79 5.14 5.58
CA THR A 125 20.87 4.95 7.04
C THR A 125 22.33 5.01 7.46
N TRP A 126 22.61 5.91 8.41
CA TRP A 126 23.90 5.99 9.10
C TRP A 126 23.71 5.59 10.55
N ARG A 127 24.51 4.63 11.02
CA ARG A 127 24.58 4.25 12.43
C ARG A 127 25.85 4.85 13.03
N PHE A 128 25.65 5.72 14.02
CA PHE A 128 26.71 6.19 14.91
C PHE A 128 26.63 5.42 16.23
N ASP A 129 27.80 5.20 16.82
CA ASP A 129 27.93 4.64 18.16
C ASP A 129 28.08 5.77 19.19
#